data_AF-A0A1A7KH21-F1
#
_entry.id   AF-A0A1A7KH21-F1
#
_cell.length_a   1.000
_cell.length_b   1.000
_cell.length_c   1.000
_cell.angle_alpha   90.00
_cell.angle_beta   90.00
_cell.angle_gamma   90.00
#
_symmetry.space_group_name_H-M   'P 1'
#
loop_
_entity.id
_entity.type
_entity.pdbx_description
1 polymer ?
#
loop_
_entity_poly.entity_id
_entity_poly.type
_entity_poly.pdbx_seq_one_letter_code
_entity_poly.pdbx_strand_id
1 'polypeptide(L)'
;MNKHTAILGVLGLTVLETHSGIMSTKAHVRMTEEDLDKIEAHLEANDVSGLNTQITNLTTTVSENTASLGSINSAIASAFETNGLELPEGTSAADAIATLSTKCKEYGEKTNTHSFIKNDGKDNETLLEGYMDPNAEHNQLLTKLFS
;
A
#
# COMPACT_ATOMS: atom_id res chain seq x y z
N MET A 1 43.67 19.90 12.15
CA MET A 1 43.18 19.23 10.93
C MET A 1 44.18 19.49 9.82
N ASN A 2 44.73 18.44 9.20
CA ASN A 2 45.59 18.62 8.03
C ASN A 2 44.76 19.13 6.85
N LYS A 3 45.31 20.04 6.05
CA LYS A 3 44.67 20.43 4.79
C LYS A 3 44.49 19.18 3.91
N HIS A 4 43.34 19.07 3.24
CA HIS A 4 43.03 17.95 2.32
C HIS A 4 42.94 16.56 2.98
N THR A 5 42.47 16.47 4.23
CA THR A 5 42.36 15.19 4.98
C THR A 5 41.59 14.10 4.22
N ALA A 6 40.53 14.43 3.47
CA ALA A 6 39.78 13.46 2.68
C ALA A 6 40.62 12.83 1.56
N ILE A 7 41.37 13.66 0.81
CA ILE A 7 42.27 13.20 -0.25
C ILE A 7 43.39 12.34 0.34
N LEU A 8 43.97 12.76 1.47
CA LEU A 8 44.96 11.99 2.22
C LEU A 8 44.43 10.61 2.64
N GLY A 9 43.20 10.55 3.14
CA GLY A 9 42.54 9.31 3.53
C GLY A 9 42.31 8.36 2.35
N VAL A 10 41.80 8.88 1.23
CA VAL A 10 41.56 8.08 0.00
C VAL A 10 42.86 7.50 -0.56
N LEU A 11 43.94 8.29 -0.53
CA LEU A 11 45.25 7.87 -1.07
C LEU A 11 46.09 7.06 -0.06
N GLY A 12 45.65 6.94 1.21
CA GLY A 12 46.43 6.30 2.27
C GLY A 12 47.71 7.08 2.64
N LEU A 13 47.72 8.38 2.42
CA LEU A 13 48.89 9.25 2.65
C LEU A 13 48.75 10.02 3.97
N THR A 14 49.89 10.28 4.62
CA THR A 14 49.94 11.15 5.81
C THR A 14 50.17 12.63 5.46
N VAL A 15 50.75 12.90 4.28
CA VAL A 15 51.05 14.25 3.79
C VAL A 15 50.98 14.29 2.25
N LEU A 16 50.57 15.44 1.68
CA LEU A 16 50.65 15.70 0.24
C LEU A 16 51.91 16.54 -0.02
N GLU A 17 52.82 16.01 -0.83
CA GLU A 17 54.05 16.72 -1.19
C GLU A 17 53.76 17.82 -2.21
N THR A 18 53.87 19.07 -1.74
CA THR A 18 53.70 20.25 -2.59
C THR A 18 55.02 20.66 -3.22
N HIS A 19 54.98 20.88 -4.53
CA HIS A 19 56.10 21.36 -5.32
C HIS A 19 55.82 22.81 -5.75
N SER A 20 56.84 23.67 -5.72
CA SER A 20 56.79 25.01 -6.29
C SER A 20 58.03 25.22 -7.16
N GLY A 21 57.83 25.66 -8.40
CA GLY A 21 58.95 26.00 -9.28
C GLY A 21 59.61 27.32 -8.83
N ILE A 22 60.91 27.48 -9.12
CA ILE A 22 61.69 28.69 -8.78
C ILE A 22 61.04 29.98 -9.33
N MET A 23 60.28 29.88 -10.42
CA MET A 23 59.56 30.99 -11.08
C MET A 23 58.04 30.99 -10.85
N SER A 24 57.47 29.99 -10.17
CA SER A 24 56.02 29.87 -9.96
C SER A 24 55.66 30.25 -8.52
N THR A 25 54.68 31.14 -8.36
CA THR A 25 54.18 31.57 -7.05
C THR A 25 53.16 30.60 -6.44
N LYS A 26 52.76 29.53 -7.16
CA LYS A 26 51.73 28.58 -6.70
C LYS A 26 52.32 27.18 -6.45
N ALA A 27 52.07 26.69 -5.24
CA ALA A 27 52.33 25.31 -4.86
C ALA A 27 51.33 24.36 -5.55
N HIS A 28 51.81 23.22 -6.06
CA HIS A 28 51.01 22.18 -6.70
C HIS A 28 51.41 20.79 -6.20
N VAL A 29 50.49 19.84 -6.24
CA VAL A 29 50.74 18.42 -5.92
C VAL A 29 50.84 17.66 -7.24
N ARG A 30 51.78 16.72 -7.33
CA ARG A 30 51.86 15.77 -8.45
C ARG A 30 51.19 14.48 -8.02
N MET A 31 50.35 13.93 -8.89
CA MET A 31 49.60 12.71 -8.64
C MET A 31 49.84 11.76 -9.81
N THR A 32 49.95 10.47 -9.52
CA THR A 32 50.02 9.42 -10.55
C THR A 32 48.62 9.14 -11.10
N GLU A 33 48.51 8.44 -12.24
CA GLU A 33 47.19 7.98 -12.70
C GLU A 33 46.52 7.07 -11.67
N GLU A 34 47.27 6.19 -11.01
CA GLU A 34 46.72 5.31 -9.96
C GLU A 34 46.11 6.12 -8.79
N ASP A 35 46.69 7.27 -8.45
CA ASP A 35 46.14 8.16 -7.43
C ASP A 35 44.84 8.83 -7.90
N LEU A 36 44.76 9.18 -9.19
CA LEU A 36 43.56 9.75 -9.79
C LEU A 36 42.44 8.71 -9.86
N ASP A 37 42.75 7.48 -10.27
CA ASP A 37 41.80 6.35 -10.31
C ASP A 37 41.19 6.07 -8.92
N LYS A 38 42.02 6.10 -7.86
CA LYS A 38 41.54 5.92 -6.47
C LYS A 38 40.56 7.02 -6.06
N ILE A 39 40.81 8.26 -6.47
CA ILE A 39 39.94 9.39 -6.17
C ILE A 39 38.64 9.28 -6.96
N GLU A 40 38.71 8.93 -8.24
CA GLU A 40 37.54 8.77 -9.10
C GLU A 40 36.65 7.64 -8.60
N ALA A 41 37.21 6.47 -8.31
CA ALA A 41 36.48 5.35 -7.71
C ALA A 41 35.82 5.72 -6.36
N HIS A 42 36.49 6.53 -5.53
CA HIS A 42 35.91 7.00 -4.28
C HIS A 42 34.77 8.01 -4.49
N LEU A 43 34.89 8.88 -5.49
CA LEU A 43 33.83 9.84 -5.86
C LEU A 43 32.61 9.11 -6.43
N GLU A 44 32.79 8.13 -7.31
CA GLU A 44 31.71 7.30 -7.85
C GLU A 44 31.00 6.50 -6.76
N ALA A 45 31.75 5.87 -5.84
CA ALA A 45 31.18 5.12 -4.73
C ALA A 45 30.37 5.99 -3.76
N ASN A 46 30.65 7.30 -3.71
CA ASN A 46 29.93 8.27 -2.90
C ASN A 46 29.08 9.21 -3.76
N ASP A 47 28.74 8.79 -4.99
CA ASP A 47 27.87 9.59 -5.83
C ASP A 47 26.47 9.65 -5.20
N VAL A 48 26.13 10.85 -4.75
CA VAL A 48 24.81 11.17 -4.19
C VAL A 48 23.89 11.76 -5.24
N SER A 49 24.33 11.83 -6.51
CA SER A 49 23.50 12.26 -7.62
C SER A 49 22.33 11.28 -7.78
N GLY A 50 21.12 11.80 -7.60
CA GLY A 50 19.89 11.00 -7.61
C GLY A 50 19.30 10.67 -6.24
N LEU A 51 20.02 10.86 -5.12
CA LEU A 51 19.40 10.72 -3.79
C LEU A 51 18.26 11.71 -3.58
N ASN A 52 18.41 12.96 -4.03
CA ASN A 52 17.33 13.96 -3.97
C ASN A 52 16.10 13.54 -4.78
N THR A 53 16.28 12.90 -5.93
CA THR A 53 15.19 12.38 -6.75
C THR A 53 14.51 11.20 -6.05
N GLN A 54 15.28 10.27 -5.48
CA GLN A 54 14.72 9.15 -4.71
C GLN A 54 13.94 9.64 -3.49
N ILE A 55 14.47 10.61 -2.74
CA ILE A 55 13.81 11.24 -1.59
C ILE A 55 12.49 11.88 -2.03
N THR A 56 12.51 12.63 -3.14
CA THR A 56 11.30 13.27 -3.67
C THR A 56 10.24 12.23 -4.04
N ASN A 57 10.63 11.18 -4.77
CA ASN A 57 9.72 10.11 -5.17
C ASN A 57 9.13 9.37 -3.95
N LEU A 58 9.97 9.01 -2.98
CA LEU A 58 9.52 8.37 -1.74
C LEU A 58 8.56 9.26 -0.95
N THR A 59 8.85 10.56 -0.87
CA THR A 59 7.98 11.53 -0.19
C THR A 59 6.61 11.59 -0.85
N THR A 60 6.57 11.64 -2.18
CA THR A 60 5.31 11.58 -2.95
C THR A 60 4.55 10.28 -2.69
N THR A 61 5.20 9.12 -2.79
CA THR A 61 4.57 7.82 -2.54
C THR A 61 4.02 7.71 -1.12
N VAL A 62 4.75 8.19 -0.11
CA VAL A 62 4.27 8.19 1.28
C VAL A 62 3.05 9.09 1.44
N SER A 63 3.05 10.27 0.82
CA SER A 63 1.91 11.19 0.86
C SER A 63 0.66 10.58 0.22
N GLU A 64 0.80 9.97 -0.97
CA GLU A 64 -0.29 9.29 -1.68
C GLU A 64 -0.85 8.11 -0.88
N ASN A 65 0.03 7.26 -0.33
CA ASN A 65 -0.39 6.13 0.49
C ASN A 65 -1.11 6.57 1.76
N THR A 66 -0.66 7.65 2.39
CA THR A 66 -1.30 8.21 3.60
C THR A 66 -2.70 8.73 3.29
N ALA A 67 -2.86 9.45 2.17
CA ALA A 67 -4.17 9.93 1.72
C ALA A 67 -5.14 8.78 1.38
N SER A 68 -4.63 7.74 0.71
CA SER A 68 -5.40 6.53 0.39
C SER A 68 -5.85 5.79 1.65
N LEU A 69 -4.94 5.60 2.62
CA LEU A 69 -5.26 4.97 3.89
C LEU A 69 -6.31 5.75 4.68
N GLY A 70 -6.22 7.08 4.72
CA GLY A 70 -7.23 7.94 5.35
C GLY A 70 -8.61 7.80 4.69
N SER A 71 -8.65 7.70 3.36
CA SER A 71 -9.89 7.49 2.61
C SER A 71 -10.51 6.13 2.90
N ILE A 72 -9.69 5.07 2.94
CA ILE A 72 -10.13 3.71 3.30
C ILE A 72 -10.71 3.68 4.71
N ASN A 73 -10.00 4.25 5.70
CA ASN A 73 -10.46 4.27 7.08
C ASN A 73 -11.78 5.06 7.23
N SER A 74 -11.93 6.15 6.50
CA SER A 74 -13.18 6.93 6.47
C SER A 74 -14.34 6.12 5.86
N ALA A 75 -14.07 5.39 4.78
CA ALA A 75 -15.05 4.51 4.14
C ALA A 75 -15.46 3.35 5.07
N ILE A 76 -14.51 2.75 5.79
CA ILE A 76 -14.79 1.72 6.80
C ILE A 76 -15.66 2.30 7.91
N ALA A 77 -15.30 3.45 8.49
CA ALA A 77 -16.08 4.08 9.55
C ALA A 77 -17.52 4.37 9.09
N SER A 78 -17.67 4.95 7.90
CA SER A 78 -18.99 5.23 7.30
C SER A 78 -19.80 3.95 7.04
N ALA A 79 -19.14 2.86 6.59
CA ALA A 79 -19.81 1.57 6.39
C ALA A 79 -20.29 0.97 7.73
N PHE A 80 -19.51 1.06 8.80
CA PHE A 80 -19.94 0.62 10.12
C PHE A 80 -21.13 1.44 10.62
N GLU A 81 -21.05 2.77 10.54
CA GLU A 81 -22.13 3.69 10.93
C GLU A 81 -23.42 3.40 10.17
N THR A 82 -23.36 3.27 8.84
CA THR A 82 -24.51 3.00 7.97
C THR A 82 -25.19 1.67 8.32
N ASN A 83 -24.42 0.69 8.77
CA ASN A 83 -24.92 -0.62 9.17
C ASN A 83 -25.32 -0.68 10.66
N GLY A 84 -25.25 0.43 11.40
CA GLY A 84 -25.55 0.49 12.83
C GLY A 84 -24.59 -0.34 13.68
N LEU A 85 -23.35 -0.52 13.22
CA LEU A 85 -22.31 -1.30 13.89
C LEU A 85 -21.34 -0.36 14.61
N GLU A 86 -20.89 -0.76 15.80
CA GLU A 86 -19.79 -0.08 16.48
C GLU A 86 -18.44 -0.56 15.92
N LEU A 87 -17.55 0.38 15.64
CA LEU A 87 -16.15 0.10 15.27
C LEU A 87 -15.27 0.35 16.51
N PRO A 88 -14.74 -0.71 17.16
CA PRO A 88 -13.88 -0.53 18.34
C PRO A 88 -12.61 0.25 18.00
N GLU A 89 -12.19 1.12 18.91
CA GLU A 89 -10.92 1.84 18.76
C GLU A 89 -9.74 0.87 18.64
N GLY A 90 -8.80 1.18 17.76
CA GLY A 90 -7.63 0.34 17.52
C GLY A 90 -7.88 -0.91 16.65
N THR A 91 -9.10 -1.12 16.17
CA THR A 91 -9.38 -2.18 15.19
C THR A 91 -8.60 -1.94 13.91
N SER A 92 -7.89 -2.97 13.43
CA SER A 92 -7.17 -2.87 12.17
C SER A 92 -8.16 -2.76 10.99
N ALA A 93 -7.75 -2.10 9.90
CA ALA A 93 -8.57 -2.01 8.70
C ALA A 93 -8.96 -3.41 8.16
N ALA A 94 -8.05 -4.38 8.26
CA ALA A 94 -8.30 -5.76 7.84
C ALA A 94 -9.41 -6.43 8.67
N ASP A 95 -9.38 -6.28 10.00
CA ASP A 95 -10.39 -6.87 10.89
C ASP A 95 -11.75 -6.19 10.74
N ALA A 96 -11.74 -4.87 10.51
CA ALA A 96 -12.95 -4.11 10.24
C ALA A 96 -13.60 -4.57 8.92
N ILE A 97 -12.81 -4.74 7.86
CA ILE A 97 -13.27 -5.28 6.56
C ILE A 97 -13.79 -6.72 6.71
N ALA A 98 -13.12 -7.56 7.49
CA ALA A 98 -13.58 -8.93 7.75
C ALA A 98 -14.93 -8.96 8.49
N THR A 99 -15.13 -8.04 9.43
CA THR A 99 -16.39 -7.86 10.15
C THR A 99 -17.52 -7.44 9.20
N LEU A 100 -17.28 -6.41 8.37
CA LEU A 100 -18.24 -6.00 7.34
C LEU A 100 -18.56 -7.14 6.37
N SER A 101 -17.55 -7.90 5.95
CA SER A 101 -17.74 -9.04 5.05
C SER A 101 -18.63 -10.13 5.65
N THR A 102 -18.45 -10.42 6.95
CA THR A 102 -19.30 -11.35 7.69
C THR A 102 -20.75 -10.83 7.76
N LYS A 103 -20.92 -9.55 8.06
CA LYS A 103 -22.26 -8.92 8.15
C LYS A 103 -22.96 -8.88 6.80
N CYS A 104 -22.26 -8.61 5.71
CA CYS A 104 -22.81 -8.72 4.36
C CYS A 104 -23.35 -10.13 4.06
N LYS A 105 -22.65 -11.20 4.48
CA LYS A 105 -23.14 -12.57 4.34
C LYS A 105 -24.38 -12.82 5.20
N GLU A 106 -24.34 -12.43 6.47
CA GLU A 106 -25.50 -12.56 7.37
C GLU A 106 -26.75 -11.86 6.80
N TYR A 107 -26.59 -10.66 6.22
CA TYR A 107 -27.70 -9.93 5.61
C TYR A 107 -28.20 -10.58 4.32
N GLY A 108 -27.30 -11.14 3.50
CA GLY A 108 -27.68 -11.90 2.31
C GLY A 108 -28.40 -13.22 2.63
N GLU A 109 -28.08 -13.85 3.75
CA GLU A 109 -28.71 -15.09 4.22
C GLU A 109 -30.03 -14.85 4.97
N LYS A 110 -30.23 -13.64 5.52
CA LYS A 110 -31.49 -13.28 6.19
C LYS A 110 -32.63 -13.25 5.17
N THR A 111 -33.56 -14.18 5.33
CA THR A 111 -34.79 -14.20 4.55
C THR A 111 -35.67 -13.01 4.95
N ASN A 112 -36.25 -12.31 3.96
CA ASN A 112 -37.16 -11.20 4.22
C ASN A 112 -38.39 -11.70 5.01
N THR A 113 -38.48 -11.32 6.29
CA THR A 113 -39.59 -11.68 7.18
C THR A 113 -40.88 -10.91 6.89
N HIS A 114 -40.85 -9.97 5.94
CA HIS A 114 -42.01 -9.20 5.47
C HIS A 114 -42.47 -9.57 4.06
N SER A 115 -41.75 -10.45 3.34
CA SER A 115 -42.34 -11.16 2.20
C SER A 115 -43.09 -12.36 2.76
N PHE A 116 -44.40 -12.42 2.53
CA PHE A 116 -45.29 -13.48 3.03
C PHE A 116 -44.88 -14.88 2.58
N ILE A 117 -43.98 -15.00 1.61
CA ILE A 117 -43.54 -16.29 1.09
C ILE A 117 -42.11 -16.21 0.57
N LYS A 118 -41.30 -17.21 0.89
CA LYS A 118 -39.98 -17.39 0.28
C LYS A 118 -40.16 -17.62 -1.22
N ASN A 119 -39.73 -16.64 -2.01
CA ASN A 119 -39.41 -16.83 -3.41
C ASN A 119 -37.91 -16.57 -3.52
N ASP A 120 -37.11 -17.63 -3.48
CA ASP A 120 -35.67 -17.57 -3.70
C ASP A 120 -35.33 -17.57 -5.20
N GLY A 121 -36.34 -17.53 -6.08
CA GLY A 121 -36.20 -17.57 -7.52
C GLY A 121 -35.59 -18.87 -8.04
N LYS A 122 -35.47 -19.90 -7.19
CA LYS A 122 -34.96 -21.21 -7.56
C LYS A 122 -36.14 -22.16 -7.66
N ASP A 123 -36.58 -22.41 -8.89
CA ASP A 123 -37.43 -23.57 -9.14
C ASP A 123 -36.63 -24.83 -8.78
N ASN A 124 -37.23 -25.71 -7.98
CA ASN A 124 -36.63 -27.00 -7.68
C ASN A 124 -36.41 -27.74 -9.00
N GLU A 125 -35.14 -27.96 -9.39
CA GLU A 125 -34.73 -28.60 -10.66
C GLU A 125 -35.28 -30.03 -10.86
N THR A 126 -35.97 -30.58 -9.87
CA THR A 126 -36.62 -31.89 -9.91
C THR A 126 -38.03 -31.88 -10.48
N LEU A 127 -38.60 -30.70 -10.75
CA LEU A 127 -39.96 -30.56 -11.26
C LEU A 127 -39.94 -30.18 -12.74
N LEU A 128 -40.80 -30.84 -13.52
CA LEU A 128 -40.99 -30.60 -14.95
C LEU A 128 -41.23 -29.11 -15.22
N GLU A 129 -40.67 -28.59 -16.29
CA GLU A 129 -40.83 -27.19 -16.72
C GLU A 129 -42.33 -26.83 -16.81
N GLY A 130 -42.78 -25.87 -16.00
CA GLY A 130 -44.19 -25.47 -15.87
C GLY A 130 -45.00 -26.19 -14.79
N TYR A 131 -44.40 -27.15 -14.05
CA TYR A 131 -45.03 -27.78 -12.88
C TYR A 131 -44.83 -26.91 -11.64
N MET A 132 -45.90 -26.23 -11.21
CA MET A 132 -45.95 -25.55 -9.93
C MET A 132 -46.01 -26.60 -8.80
N ASP A 133 -45.00 -26.65 -7.94
CA ASP A 133 -44.99 -27.54 -6.76
C ASP A 133 -46.19 -27.21 -5.85
N PRO A 134 -47.18 -28.10 -5.69
CA PRO A 134 -48.31 -27.85 -4.81
C PRO A 134 -47.90 -27.73 -3.34
N ASN A 135 -46.73 -28.28 -2.97
CA ASN A 135 -46.22 -28.26 -1.61
C ASN A 135 -45.33 -27.04 -1.33
N ALA A 136 -44.95 -26.26 -2.34
CA ALA A 136 -44.22 -25.02 -2.12
C ALA A 136 -45.08 -24.04 -1.32
N GLU A 137 -44.47 -23.37 -0.34
CA GLU A 137 -45.17 -22.50 0.61
C GLU A 137 -46.02 -21.42 -0.08
N HIS A 138 -45.61 -20.94 -1.27
CA HIS A 138 -46.35 -19.94 -2.05
C HIS A 138 -47.61 -20.49 -2.74
N ASN A 139 -47.56 -21.76 -3.16
CA ASN A 139 -48.69 -22.39 -3.84
C ASN A 139 -49.75 -22.85 -2.85
N GLN A 140 -49.35 -23.24 -1.63
CA GLN A 140 -50.29 -23.56 -0.55
C GLN A 140 -51.14 -22.35 -0.12
N LEU A 141 -50.57 -21.14 -0.17
CA LEU A 141 -51.31 -19.91 0.12
C LEU A 141 -52.35 -19.61 -0.95
N LEU A 142 -52.02 -19.80 -2.23
CA LEU A 142 -52.98 -19.70 -3.33
C LEU A 142 -54.13 -20.71 -3.15
N THR A 143 -53.82 -21.95 -2.74
CA THR A 143 -54.87 -22.96 -2.54
C THR A 143 -55.83 -22.61 -1.40
N LYS A 144 -55.34 -21.99 -0.32
CA LYS A 144 -56.15 -21.56 0.84
C LYS A 144 -56.97 -20.28 0.60
N LEU A 145 -56.54 -19.42 -0.32
CA LEU A 145 -57.24 -18.17 -0.66
C LEU A 145 -58.36 -18.37 -1.70
N PHE A 146 -58.28 -19.43 -2.50
CA PHE A 146 -59.25 -19.75 -3.56
C PHE A 146 -60.08 -21.02 -3.27
N SER A 147 -60.04 -21.54 -2.03
CA SER A 147 -60.94 -22.57 -1.49
C SER A 147 -62.07 -21.96 -0.66
#